data_AF-A0A6L3F500-F1
#
_entry.id   AF-A0A6L3F500-F1
#
_cell.length_a   1.000
_cell.length_b   1.000
_cell.length_c   1.000
_cell.angle_alpha   90.00
_cell.angle_beta   90.00
_cell.angle_gamma   90.00
#
_symmetry.space_group_name_H-M   'P 1'
#
loop_
_entity.id
_entity.type
_entity.pdbx_description
1 polymer ?
#
loop_
_entity_poly.entity_id
_entity_poly.type
_entity_poly.pdbx_seq_one_letter_code
_entity_poly.pdbx_strand_id
1 'polypeptide(L)'
;MKEENKDSQADKSSLDFPKARRAFYWDELRPSKTAIGVLILLLLLMIGYICSLVGESASPEVVGIFCIGPVFFLPLLGMVFKNKPASRTYPLLIASVTIGFMGVVTAIFISLMPQEDAAAGLGFLFFLPLPFAMMLLIPAAFLLRNVGQRLQAGVVDLRVKFAARLLAHHGELSFTDLAIPLRMATTEVDNLLDKLMAKRPKKFWMSVPYQRVMTNGRFQQKQATLLKIIKERGFIYLDDLSIEMNVPRQLVTDWIYHFVHHRKFSGYINWENGSLYSIAAQKLKGNGRCPNCDSQLSLEGETVRCPACHSEILLGGD
;
A
#
# COMPACT_ATOMS: atom_id res chain seq x y z
N MET A 1 3.68 -10.34 -38.38
CA MET A 1 2.83 -9.78 -37.29
C MET A 1 1.96 -10.88 -36.66
N LYS A 2 2.58 -11.98 -36.18
CA LYS A 2 1.86 -13.20 -35.75
C LYS A 2 2.57 -13.99 -34.63
N GLU A 3 3.36 -13.32 -33.78
CA GLU A 3 4.18 -13.99 -32.75
C GLU A 3 3.88 -13.57 -31.30
N GLU A 4 2.91 -12.70 -31.02
CA GLU A 4 2.78 -12.08 -29.69
C GLU A 4 1.64 -12.64 -28.80
N ASN A 5 1.20 -13.90 -28.98
CA ASN A 5 0.05 -14.42 -28.23
C ASN A 5 0.15 -15.88 -27.77
N LYS A 6 1.35 -16.38 -27.43
CA LYS A 6 1.51 -17.72 -26.83
C LYS A 6 1.83 -17.70 -25.33
N ASP A 7 2.20 -16.55 -24.77
CA ASP A 7 2.58 -16.42 -23.35
C ASP A 7 1.44 -16.03 -22.40
N SER A 8 0.25 -15.71 -22.91
CA SER A 8 -0.87 -15.24 -22.05
C SER A 8 -1.74 -16.36 -21.47
N GLN A 9 -1.47 -17.63 -21.83
CA GLN A 9 -2.33 -18.76 -21.48
C GLN A 9 -1.64 -19.85 -20.64
N ALA A 10 -0.32 -19.75 -20.43
CA ALA A 10 0.39 -20.56 -19.46
C ALA A 10 0.35 -19.86 -18.09
N ASP A 11 -0.16 -20.56 -17.08
CA ASP A 11 -0.02 -20.22 -15.65
C ASP A 11 -1.02 -19.21 -15.03
N LYS A 12 -2.32 -19.44 -15.25
CA LYS A 12 -3.39 -18.85 -14.40
C LYS A 12 -3.86 -19.76 -13.26
N SER A 13 -3.39 -21.01 -13.16
CA SER A 13 -4.04 -22.02 -12.31
C SER A 13 -3.35 -22.35 -10.98
N SER A 14 -2.13 -21.90 -10.70
CA SER A 14 -1.55 -22.18 -9.37
C SER A 14 -0.36 -21.29 -8.98
N LEU A 15 -0.51 -19.96 -9.10
CA LEU A 15 0.24 -19.11 -8.19
C LEU A 15 -0.30 -19.39 -6.78
N ASP A 16 0.40 -20.28 -6.09
CA ASP A 16 0.23 -20.64 -4.69
C ASP A 16 0.51 -19.37 -3.87
N PHE A 17 -0.49 -18.49 -3.81
CA PHE A 17 -0.51 -17.21 -3.11
C PHE A 17 0.14 -17.27 -1.72
N PRO A 18 0.00 -18.34 -0.91
CA PRO A 18 0.69 -18.41 0.38
C PRO A 18 2.22 -18.50 0.28
N LYS A 19 2.81 -19.04 -0.81
CA LYS A 19 4.28 -19.09 -0.98
C LYS A 19 4.86 -17.75 -1.41
N ALA A 20 4.28 -17.11 -2.43
CA ALA A 20 4.71 -15.77 -2.86
C ALA A 20 4.52 -14.72 -1.74
N ARG A 21 3.47 -14.88 -0.92
CA ARG A 21 3.23 -14.06 0.27
C ARG A 21 4.33 -14.21 1.32
N ARG A 22 4.76 -15.44 1.65
CA ARG A 22 5.81 -15.66 2.64
C ARG A 22 7.12 -15.01 2.23
N ALA A 23 7.57 -15.23 1.00
CA ALA A 23 8.83 -14.64 0.52
C ALA A 23 8.83 -13.10 0.63
N PHE A 24 7.74 -12.46 0.19
CA PHE A 24 7.65 -10.99 0.21
C PHE A 24 7.62 -10.39 1.63
N TYR A 25 6.85 -11.00 2.54
CA TYR A 25 6.81 -10.52 3.92
C TYR A 25 8.15 -10.72 4.64
N TRP A 26 8.85 -11.83 4.41
CA TRP A 26 10.11 -12.13 5.10
C TRP A 26 11.27 -11.23 4.67
N ASP A 27 11.37 -10.87 3.39
CA ASP A 27 12.45 -10.00 2.92
C ASP A 27 12.33 -8.57 3.45
N GLU A 28 11.10 -8.08 3.66
CA GLU A 28 10.86 -6.70 4.09
C GLU A 28 10.63 -6.56 5.60
N LEU A 29 10.21 -7.63 6.30
CA LEU A 29 10.13 -7.68 7.77
C LEU A 29 11.45 -8.08 8.44
N ARG A 30 12.55 -8.31 7.70
CA ARG A 30 13.86 -8.57 8.31
C ARG A 30 14.11 -7.48 9.36
N PRO A 31 14.09 -7.82 10.67
CA PRO A 31 14.22 -6.82 11.70
C PRO A 31 15.52 -6.09 11.43
N SER A 32 15.44 -4.76 11.42
CA SER A 32 16.64 -3.96 11.17
C SER A 32 17.74 -4.49 12.10
N LYS A 33 18.98 -4.60 11.61
CA LYS A 33 20.09 -5.14 12.43
C LYS A 33 20.18 -4.49 13.83
N THR A 34 19.70 -3.25 13.96
CA THR A 34 19.53 -2.56 15.24
C THR A 34 18.42 -3.06 16.15
N ALA A 35 17.27 -3.47 15.63
CA ALA A 35 16.21 -4.04 16.46
C ALA A 35 16.67 -5.38 17.09
N ILE A 36 17.41 -6.19 16.32
CA ILE A 36 18.04 -7.42 16.84
C ILE A 36 19.06 -7.05 17.94
N GLY A 37 19.91 -6.06 17.70
CA GLY A 37 20.88 -5.60 18.71
C GLY A 37 20.25 -5.12 20.02
N VAL A 38 19.13 -4.39 19.94
CA VAL A 38 18.39 -3.93 21.14
C VAL A 38 17.75 -5.09 21.89
N LEU A 39 17.19 -6.08 21.19
CA LEU A 39 16.64 -7.29 21.81
C LEU A 39 17.70 -8.10 22.55
N ILE A 40 18.89 -8.27 21.95
CA ILE A 40 20.02 -8.95 22.58
C ILE A 40 20.48 -8.17 23.83
N LEU A 41 20.52 -6.83 23.78
CA LEU A 41 20.87 -6.00 24.93
C LEU A 41 19.87 -6.16 26.09
N LEU A 42 18.56 -6.11 25.80
CA LEU A 42 17.52 -6.32 26.81
C LEU A 42 17.62 -7.71 27.45
N LEU A 43 17.94 -8.72 26.65
CA LEU A 43 18.15 -10.09 27.15
C LEU A 43 19.37 -10.18 28.07
N LEU A 44 20.49 -9.54 27.71
CA LEU A 44 21.70 -9.50 28.56
C LEU A 44 21.45 -8.75 29.88
N LEU A 45 20.71 -7.64 29.83
CA LEU A 45 20.30 -6.90 31.03
C LEU A 45 19.41 -7.74 31.97
N MET A 46 18.45 -8.47 31.40
CA MET A 46 17.59 -9.38 32.16
C MET A 46 18.40 -10.51 32.80
N ILE A 47 19.37 -11.09 32.08
CA ILE A 47 20.25 -12.13 32.61
C ILE A 47 21.09 -11.59 33.77
N GLY A 48 21.68 -10.39 33.62
CA GLY A 48 22.44 -9.74 34.69
C GLY A 48 21.60 -9.48 35.94
N TYR A 49 20.37 -9.01 35.76
CA TYR A 49 19.42 -8.81 36.86
C TYR A 49 19.05 -10.12 37.57
N ILE A 50 18.79 -11.20 36.81
CA ILE A 50 18.47 -12.52 37.37
C ILE A 50 19.68 -13.08 38.14
N CYS A 51 20.90 -12.94 37.62
CA CYS A 51 22.11 -13.36 38.33
C CYS A 51 22.31 -12.61 39.65
N SER A 52 21.98 -11.32 39.70
CA SER A 52 22.04 -10.52 40.92
C SER A 52 21.05 -10.97 42.00
N LEU A 53 19.91 -11.58 41.60
CA LEU A 53 18.90 -12.08 42.54
C LEU A 53 19.27 -13.43 43.18
N VAL A 54 20.18 -14.19 42.57
CA VAL A 54 20.47 -15.58 42.95
C VAL A 54 21.78 -15.72 43.75
N GLY A 55 22.67 -14.73 43.71
CA GLY A 55 23.99 -14.82 44.35
C GLY A 55 24.05 -14.21 45.74
N GLU A 56 23.96 -15.02 46.79
CA GLU A 56 24.23 -14.60 48.19
C GLU A 56 25.72 -14.31 48.47
N SER A 57 26.61 -14.63 47.53
CA SER A 57 28.07 -14.55 47.69
C SER A 57 28.81 -13.81 46.56
N ALA A 58 28.09 -13.17 45.65
CA ALA A 58 28.75 -12.37 44.61
C ALA A 58 29.32 -11.09 45.23
N SER A 59 30.63 -10.90 45.16
CA SER A 59 31.24 -9.65 45.60
C SER A 59 30.65 -8.47 44.80
N PRO A 60 30.36 -7.33 45.44
CA PRO A 60 29.70 -6.19 44.80
C PRO A 60 30.47 -5.65 43.58
N GLU A 61 31.77 -5.91 43.51
CA GLU A 61 32.64 -5.60 42.37
C GLU A 61 32.24 -6.35 41.09
N VAL A 62 31.85 -7.63 41.19
CA VAL A 62 31.49 -8.46 40.03
C VAL A 62 30.15 -8.02 39.44
N VAL A 63 29.20 -7.61 40.29
CA VAL A 63 27.88 -7.11 39.87
C VAL A 63 28.03 -5.80 39.10
N GLY A 64 28.91 -4.88 39.55
CA GLY A 64 29.18 -3.62 38.86
C GLY A 64 29.72 -3.79 37.44
N ILE A 65 30.70 -4.70 37.25
CA ILE A 65 31.34 -4.90 35.95
C ILE A 65 30.37 -5.53 34.94
N PHE A 66 29.56 -6.52 35.36
CA PHE A 66 28.63 -7.21 34.47
C PHE A 66 27.42 -6.37 34.08
N CYS A 67 26.96 -5.46 34.96
CA CYS A 67 25.82 -4.59 34.64
C CYS A 67 26.22 -3.35 33.82
N ILE A 68 27.38 -2.73 34.08
CA ILE A 68 27.75 -1.45 33.47
C ILE A 68 28.42 -1.63 32.10
N GLY A 69 29.27 -2.66 31.95
CA GLY A 69 30.05 -2.89 30.73
C GLY A 69 29.21 -3.06 29.46
N PRO A 70 28.22 -3.99 29.42
CA PRO A 70 27.44 -4.25 28.22
C PRO A 70 26.57 -3.06 27.80
N VAL A 71 26.01 -2.33 28.79
CA VAL A 71 25.12 -1.19 28.55
C VAL A 71 25.86 -0.01 27.93
N PHE A 72 27.15 0.15 28.25
CA PHE A 72 27.98 1.21 27.69
C PHE A 72 28.56 0.86 26.32
N PHE A 73 29.02 -0.39 26.12
CA PHE A 73 29.71 -0.77 24.89
C PHE A 73 28.79 -1.03 23.71
N LEU A 74 27.56 -1.52 23.93
CA LEU A 74 26.65 -1.89 22.84
C LEU A 74 26.10 -0.70 22.03
N PRO A 75 25.71 0.45 22.64
CA PRO A 75 25.35 1.65 21.88
C PRO A 75 26.52 2.18 21.04
N LEU A 76 27.73 2.09 21.59
CA LEU A 76 28.97 2.56 20.96
C LEU A 76 29.36 1.67 19.76
N LEU A 77 29.23 0.35 19.90
CA LEU A 77 29.32 -0.58 18.76
C LEU A 77 28.26 -0.26 17.69
N GLY A 78 27.01 -0.03 18.10
CA GLY A 78 25.92 0.31 17.19
C GLY A 78 26.19 1.60 16.38
N MET A 79 26.99 2.50 16.94
CA MET A 79 27.51 3.72 16.30
C MET A 79 28.55 3.41 15.23
N VAL A 80 29.57 2.61 15.58
CA VAL A 80 30.68 2.25 14.67
C VAL A 80 30.17 1.48 13.44
N PHE A 81 29.14 0.65 13.60
CA PHE A 81 28.63 -0.18 12.50
C PHE A 81 27.59 0.50 11.59
N LYS A 82 27.20 1.76 11.83
CA LYS A 82 26.20 2.45 11.01
C LYS A 82 26.73 3.76 10.40
N ASN A 83 27.03 3.72 9.09
CA ASN A 83 27.14 4.91 8.22
C ASN A 83 25.77 5.58 8.01
N LYS A 84 25.10 6.02 9.08
CA LYS A 84 23.83 6.75 9.01
C LYS A 84 24.02 8.20 9.48
N PRO A 85 23.23 9.15 8.94
CA PRO A 85 23.41 10.57 9.18
C PRO A 85 23.38 10.91 10.68
N ALA A 86 24.32 11.77 11.08
CA ALA A 86 24.69 12.07 12.46
C ALA A 86 23.52 12.48 13.37
N SER A 87 22.42 12.99 12.84
CA SER A 87 21.29 13.49 13.63
C SER A 87 20.56 12.42 14.47
N ARG A 88 20.65 11.13 14.11
CA ARG A 88 20.03 10.05 14.88
C ARG A 88 20.94 9.45 15.95
N THR A 89 22.22 9.77 15.90
CA THR A 89 23.24 9.09 16.69
C THR A 89 23.52 9.83 18.00
N TYR A 90 23.40 11.16 18.01
CA TYR A 90 23.54 11.99 19.21
C TYR A 90 22.70 11.58 20.42
N PRO A 91 21.37 11.32 20.32
CA PRO A 91 20.58 10.98 21.50
C PRO A 91 20.98 9.62 22.12
N LEU A 92 21.43 8.68 21.30
CA LEU A 92 21.93 7.38 21.77
C LEU A 92 23.28 7.52 22.48
N LEU A 93 24.17 8.38 21.97
CA LEU A 93 25.45 8.67 22.61
C LEU A 93 25.23 9.37 23.95
N ILE A 94 24.36 10.38 24.00
CA ILE A 94 24.03 11.06 25.26
C ILE A 94 23.48 10.06 26.27
N ALA A 95 22.51 9.22 25.88
CA ALA A 95 21.97 8.20 26.78
C ALA A 95 23.05 7.23 27.29
N SER A 96 23.93 6.74 26.41
CA SER A 96 25.04 5.85 26.79
C SER A 96 26.00 6.49 27.78
N VAL A 97 26.38 7.75 27.53
CA VAL A 97 27.25 8.54 28.41
C VAL A 97 26.58 8.79 29.75
N THR A 98 25.29 9.16 29.76
CA THR A 98 24.55 9.41 31.00
C THR A 98 24.41 8.14 31.84
N ILE A 99 24.10 6.99 31.23
CA ILE A 99 23.99 5.71 31.95
C ILE A 99 25.34 5.29 32.52
N GLY A 100 26.43 5.42 31.73
CA GLY A 100 27.79 5.13 32.20
C GLY A 100 28.20 6.01 33.38
N PHE A 101 27.95 7.32 33.28
CA PHE A 101 28.24 8.27 34.36
C PHE A 101 27.47 7.93 35.63
N MET A 102 26.18 7.56 35.51
CA MET A 102 25.35 7.16 36.64
C MET A 102 25.87 5.89 37.32
N GLY A 103 26.29 4.89 36.54
CA GLY A 103 26.89 3.67 37.05
C GLY A 103 28.16 3.93 37.87
N VAL A 104 29.03 4.81 37.36
CA VAL A 104 30.27 5.22 38.07
C VAL A 104 29.96 5.96 39.37
N VAL A 105 29.03 6.92 39.33
CA VAL A 105 28.63 7.68 40.53
C VAL A 105 28.05 6.76 41.60
N THR A 106 27.21 5.81 41.19
CA THR A 106 26.60 4.83 42.11
C THR A 106 27.66 3.93 42.74
N ALA A 107 28.63 3.46 41.96
CA ALA A 107 29.74 2.63 42.47
C ALA A 107 30.61 3.40 43.48
N ILE A 108 30.98 4.64 43.18
CA ILE A 108 31.75 5.49 44.11
C ILE A 108 30.98 5.71 45.41
N PHE A 109 29.67 5.96 45.32
CA PHE A 109 28.82 6.21 46.48
C PHE A 109 28.70 4.98 47.40
N ILE A 110 28.53 3.78 46.82
CA ILE A 110 28.49 2.52 47.58
C ILE A 110 29.81 2.31 48.33
N SER A 111 30.96 2.63 47.72
CA SER A 111 32.27 2.48 48.36
C SER A 111 32.53 3.44 49.51
N LEU A 112 31.79 4.56 49.59
CA LEU A 112 31.97 5.60 50.61
C LEU A 112 31.01 5.47 51.80
N MET A 113 29.94 4.67 51.68
CA MET A 113 28.91 4.53 52.72
C MET A 113 29.32 3.54 53.81
N PRO A 114 29.24 3.90 55.11
CA PRO A 114 29.43 2.98 56.22
C PRO A 114 28.37 1.88 56.25
N GLN A 115 28.75 0.68 56.69
CA GLN A 115 27.95 -0.55 56.59
C GLN A 115 26.67 -0.57 57.46
N GLU A 116 26.51 0.38 58.38
CA GLU A 116 25.47 0.31 59.43
C GLU A 116 24.10 0.88 59.00
N ASP A 117 24.01 1.65 57.91
CA ASP A 117 22.76 2.29 57.46
C ASP A 117 22.29 1.81 56.07
N ALA A 118 22.17 0.49 55.90
CA ALA A 118 21.74 -0.14 54.64
C ALA A 118 20.40 0.40 54.11
N ALA A 119 19.48 0.81 55.00
CA ALA A 119 18.18 1.38 54.63
C ALA A 119 18.30 2.78 54.00
N ALA A 120 19.22 3.63 54.48
CA ALA A 120 19.45 4.96 53.94
C ALA A 120 20.09 4.89 52.53
N GLY A 121 20.98 3.90 52.34
CA GLY A 121 21.58 3.62 51.03
C GLY A 121 20.54 3.24 49.96
N LEU A 122 19.57 2.39 50.31
CA LEU A 122 18.49 1.98 49.40
C LEU A 122 17.61 3.16 48.96
N GLY A 123 17.22 4.05 49.87
CA GLY A 123 16.40 5.22 49.53
C GLY A 123 17.08 6.15 48.52
N PHE A 124 18.39 6.36 48.68
CA PHE A 124 19.19 7.16 47.74
C PHE A 124 19.31 6.49 46.36
N LEU A 125 19.42 5.16 46.33
CA LEU A 125 19.52 4.36 45.11
C LEU A 125 18.24 4.43 44.27
N PHE A 126 17.07 4.68 44.88
CA PHE A 126 15.81 4.87 44.15
C PHE A 126 15.53 6.33 43.78
N PHE A 127 15.89 7.30 44.64
CA PHE A 127 15.59 8.72 44.38
C PHE A 127 16.53 9.37 43.38
N LEU A 128 17.83 9.03 43.40
CA LEU A 128 18.82 9.61 42.49
C LEU A 128 18.55 9.29 41.00
N PRO A 129 18.15 8.07 40.59
CA PRO A 129 17.90 7.76 39.18
C PRO A 129 16.53 8.19 38.68
N LEU A 130 15.55 8.47 39.54
CA LEU A 130 14.19 8.82 39.13
C LEU A 130 14.11 10.01 38.13
N PRO A 131 14.77 11.17 38.37
CA PRO A 131 14.74 12.28 37.42
C PRO A 131 15.44 11.95 36.10
N PHE A 132 16.52 11.16 36.14
CA PHE A 132 17.22 10.71 34.93
C PHE A 132 16.41 9.68 34.13
N ALA A 133 15.70 8.78 34.82
CA ALA A 133 14.78 7.84 34.22
C ALA A 133 13.64 8.59 33.52
N MET A 134 13.04 9.63 34.14
CA MET A 134 12.07 10.48 33.47
C MET A 134 12.67 11.20 32.25
N MET A 135 13.89 11.73 32.37
CA MET A 135 14.59 12.41 31.27
C MET A 135 14.89 11.47 30.09
N LEU A 136 15.08 10.16 30.32
CA LEU A 136 15.25 9.14 29.28
C LEU A 136 13.91 8.61 28.74
N LEU A 137 12.89 8.48 29.59
CA LEU A 137 11.57 7.97 29.23
C LEU A 137 10.83 8.92 28.30
N ILE A 138 10.96 10.24 28.47
CA ILE A 138 10.30 11.23 27.62
C ILE A 138 10.74 11.12 26.13
N PRO A 139 12.04 11.15 25.78
CA PRO A 139 12.51 10.91 24.42
C PRO A 139 12.16 9.51 23.92
N ALA A 140 12.24 8.49 24.77
CA ALA A 140 11.89 7.11 24.38
C ALA A 140 10.41 7.00 23.98
N ALA A 141 9.49 7.58 24.77
CA ALA A 141 8.07 7.63 24.47
C ALA A 141 7.79 8.43 23.19
N PHE A 142 8.47 9.56 22.99
CA PHE A 142 8.38 10.34 21.76
C PHE A 142 8.86 9.56 20.52
N LEU A 143 9.98 8.83 20.65
CA LEU A 143 10.49 7.97 19.59
C LEU A 143 9.54 6.81 19.30
N LEU A 144 8.99 6.15 20.31
CA LEU A 144 8.00 5.07 20.14
C LEU A 144 6.77 5.57 19.38
N ARG A 145 6.25 6.74 19.71
CA ARG A 145 5.13 7.37 18.98
C ARG A 145 5.46 7.63 17.51
N ASN A 146 6.64 8.19 17.23
CA ASN A 146 7.07 8.49 15.86
C ASN A 146 7.40 7.23 15.05
N VAL A 147 7.90 6.18 15.71
CA VAL A 147 8.14 4.87 15.09
C VAL A 147 6.81 4.27 14.65
N GLY A 148 5.76 4.37 15.47
CA GLY A 148 4.41 3.92 15.10
C GLY A 148 3.90 4.56 13.81
N GLN A 149 3.99 5.90 13.70
CA GLN A 149 3.57 6.61 12.49
C GLN A 149 4.39 6.23 11.25
N ARG A 150 5.71 6.05 11.40
CA ARG A 150 6.58 5.63 10.29
C ARG A 150 6.33 4.19 9.87
N LEU A 151 6.05 3.29 10.81
CA LEU A 151 5.68 1.91 10.52
C LEU A 151 4.37 1.87 9.75
N GLN A 152 3.36 2.64 10.15
CA GLN A 152 2.10 2.72 9.42
C GLN A 152 2.29 3.24 7.99
N ALA A 153 3.10 4.30 7.80
CA ALA A 153 3.44 4.81 6.46
C ALA A 153 4.18 3.75 5.61
N GLY A 154 5.10 3.01 6.21
CA GLY A 154 5.81 1.90 5.55
C GLY A 154 4.88 0.77 5.13
N VAL A 155 3.96 0.36 6.00
CA VAL A 155 2.95 -0.68 5.69
C VAL A 155 2.09 -0.26 4.50
N VAL A 156 1.65 1.00 4.45
CA VAL A 156 0.87 1.52 3.31
C VAL A 156 1.68 1.48 2.02
N ASP A 157 2.95 1.88 2.04
CA ASP A 157 3.82 1.82 0.84
C ASP A 157 4.03 0.38 0.34
N LEU A 158 4.20 -0.57 1.25
CA LEU A 158 4.30 -1.99 0.92
C LEU A 158 3.03 -2.52 0.28
N ARG A 159 1.86 -2.18 0.84
CA ARG A 159 0.56 -2.57 0.27
C ARG A 159 0.36 -1.96 -1.13
N VAL A 160 0.74 -0.70 -1.34
CA VAL A 160 0.70 -0.05 -2.67
C VAL A 160 1.60 -0.77 -3.67
N LYS A 161 2.84 -1.10 -3.29
CA LYS A 161 3.77 -1.86 -4.17
C LYS A 161 3.25 -3.25 -4.48
N PHE A 162 2.61 -3.91 -3.52
CA PHE A 162 2.04 -5.24 -3.69
C PHE A 162 0.80 -5.20 -4.59
N ALA A 163 -0.12 -4.26 -4.37
CA ALA A 163 -1.29 -4.03 -5.23
C ALA A 163 -0.87 -3.74 -6.68
N ALA A 164 0.16 -2.91 -6.89
CA ALA A 164 0.70 -2.64 -8.21
C ALA A 164 1.23 -3.90 -8.92
N ARG A 165 1.85 -4.83 -8.17
CA ARG A 165 2.33 -6.12 -8.70
C ARG A 165 1.18 -7.05 -9.04
N LEU A 166 0.17 -7.15 -8.17
CA LEU A 166 -1.04 -7.93 -8.44
C LEU A 166 -1.75 -7.44 -9.71
N LEU A 167 -1.93 -6.12 -9.85
CA LEU A 167 -2.52 -5.52 -11.04
C LEU A 167 -1.67 -5.76 -12.29
N ALA A 168 -0.35 -5.66 -12.19
CA ALA A 168 0.54 -5.95 -13.32
C ALA A 168 0.43 -7.40 -13.78
N HIS A 169 0.22 -8.34 -12.85
CA HIS A 169 0.09 -9.77 -13.16
C HIS A 169 -1.28 -10.15 -13.72
N HIS A 170 -2.37 -9.70 -13.07
CA HIS A 170 -3.73 -10.08 -13.45
C HIS A 170 -4.34 -9.19 -14.54
N GLY A 171 -3.86 -7.96 -14.70
CA GLY A 171 -4.37 -6.98 -15.66
C GLY A 171 -5.69 -6.32 -15.25
N GLU A 172 -6.59 -7.05 -14.57
CA GLU A 172 -7.89 -6.58 -14.06
C GLU A 172 -8.17 -7.27 -12.73
N LEU A 173 -8.58 -6.49 -11.72
CA LEU A 173 -8.98 -6.99 -10.40
C LEU A 173 -10.16 -6.18 -9.87
N SER A 174 -11.08 -6.86 -9.18
CA SER A 174 -12.11 -6.19 -8.37
C SER A 174 -11.54 -5.72 -7.03
N PHE A 175 -12.22 -4.80 -6.34
CA PHE A 175 -11.79 -4.35 -5.01
C PHE A 175 -11.83 -5.50 -4.00
N THR A 176 -12.78 -6.44 -4.14
CA THR A 176 -12.84 -7.66 -3.31
C THR A 176 -11.63 -8.58 -3.56
N ASP A 177 -11.23 -8.75 -4.82
CA ASP A 177 -10.06 -9.57 -5.17
C ASP A 177 -8.75 -8.93 -4.71
N LEU A 178 -8.71 -7.60 -4.57
CA LEU A 178 -7.59 -6.87 -3.97
C LEU A 178 -7.62 -6.91 -2.43
N ALA A 179 -8.81 -6.82 -1.82
CA ALA A 179 -8.99 -6.78 -0.37
C ALA A 179 -8.49 -8.05 0.33
N ILE A 180 -8.82 -9.22 -0.21
CA ILE A 180 -8.44 -10.53 0.34
C ILE A 180 -6.91 -10.70 0.48
N PRO A 181 -6.10 -10.53 -0.58
CA PRO A 181 -4.65 -10.70 -0.47
C PRO A 181 -3.99 -9.58 0.34
N LEU A 182 -4.56 -8.36 0.34
CA LEU A 182 -4.06 -7.23 1.12
C LEU A 182 -4.46 -7.26 2.61
N ARG A 183 -5.41 -8.14 3.00
CA ARG A 183 -5.98 -8.21 4.37
C ARG A 183 -6.50 -6.86 4.85
N MET A 184 -7.31 -6.22 4.01
CA MET A 184 -7.89 -4.93 4.32
C MET A 184 -9.38 -4.92 3.97
N ALA A 185 -10.13 -4.03 4.60
CA ALA A 185 -11.53 -3.82 4.23
C ALA A 185 -11.61 -3.25 2.81
N THR A 186 -12.68 -3.56 2.07
CA THR A 186 -12.90 -3.05 0.71
C THR A 186 -12.94 -1.52 0.66
N THR A 187 -13.40 -0.86 1.73
CA THR A 187 -13.38 0.60 1.88
C THR A 187 -11.97 1.18 2.02
N GLU A 188 -11.02 0.43 2.58
CA GLU A 188 -9.62 0.85 2.66
C GLU A 188 -8.87 0.67 1.34
N VAL A 189 -9.35 -0.23 0.47
CA VAL A 189 -8.76 -0.47 -0.86
C VAL A 189 -8.86 0.80 -1.70
N ASP A 190 -9.97 1.54 -1.61
CA ASP A 190 -10.18 2.78 -2.37
C ASP A 190 -9.10 3.83 -2.03
N ASN A 191 -8.93 4.13 -0.74
CA ASN A 191 -7.86 5.01 -0.25
C ASN A 191 -6.45 4.55 -0.66
N LEU A 192 -6.23 3.25 -0.78
CA LEU A 192 -4.96 2.69 -1.23
C LEU A 192 -4.77 2.86 -2.74
N LEU A 193 -5.83 2.69 -3.53
CA LEU A 193 -5.83 2.88 -4.97
C LEU A 193 -5.65 4.35 -5.34
N ASP A 194 -6.24 5.28 -4.60
CA ASP A 194 -5.96 6.71 -4.76
C ASP A 194 -4.48 7.03 -4.58
N LYS A 195 -3.84 6.47 -3.54
CA LYS A 195 -2.39 6.61 -3.34
C LYS A 195 -1.58 5.96 -4.45
N LEU A 196 -2.04 4.82 -4.97
CA LEU A 196 -1.39 4.13 -6.09
C LEU A 196 -1.47 4.98 -7.37
N MET A 197 -2.65 5.54 -7.68
CA MET A 197 -2.88 6.40 -8.84
C MET A 197 -2.12 7.72 -8.72
N ALA A 198 -2.09 8.35 -7.54
CA ALA A 198 -1.30 9.55 -7.30
C ALA A 198 0.20 9.32 -7.57
N LYS A 199 0.73 8.13 -7.21
CA LYS A 199 2.12 7.76 -7.51
C LYS A 199 2.35 7.37 -8.98
N ARG A 200 1.32 6.90 -9.70
CA ARG A 200 1.43 6.33 -11.05
C ARG A 200 0.18 6.61 -11.92
N PRO A 201 -0.10 7.88 -12.26
CA PRO A 201 -1.38 8.28 -12.85
C PRO A 201 -1.66 7.69 -14.25
N LYS A 202 -0.61 7.31 -14.99
CA LYS A 202 -0.71 6.84 -16.38
C LYS A 202 -0.67 5.31 -16.56
N LYS A 203 -0.71 4.52 -15.48
CA LYS A 203 -0.60 3.05 -15.59
C LYS A 203 -1.89 2.29 -15.36
N PHE A 204 -2.82 2.89 -14.63
CA PHE A 204 -4.03 2.22 -14.18
C PHE A 204 -5.25 3.03 -14.54
N TRP A 205 -6.33 2.33 -14.82
CA TRP A 205 -7.66 2.87 -15.02
C TRP A 205 -8.57 2.29 -13.93
N MET A 206 -9.32 3.14 -13.25
CA MET A 206 -10.18 2.76 -12.14
C MET A 206 -11.61 3.20 -12.42
N SER A 207 -12.55 2.29 -12.22
CA SER A 207 -13.96 2.64 -12.14
C SER A 207 -14.45 2.47 -10.71
N VAL A 208 -14.64 3.62 -10.06
CA VAL A 208 -15.20 3.73 -8.70
C VAL A 208 -16.57 3.04 -8.58
N PRO A 209 -17.58 3.31 -9.46
CA PRO A 209 -18.91 2.74 -9.27
C PRO A 209 -18.95 1.21 -9.36
N TYR A 210 -18.06 0.59 -10.14
CA TYR A 210 -18.02 -0.87 -10.31
C TYR A 210 -16.92 -1.55 -9.49
N GLN A 211 -16.19 -0.80 -8.66
CA GLN A 211 -15.13 -1.32 -7.80
C GLN A 211 -14.13 -2.21 -8.58
N ARG A 212 -13.71 -1.75 -9.76
CA ARG A 212 -12.73 -2.46 -10.61
C ARG A 212 -11.55 -1.57 -10.96
N VAL A 213 -10.37 -2.18 -10.96
CA VAL A 213 -9.13 -1.54 -11.41
C VAL A 213 -8.51 -2.38 -12.51
N MET A 214 -8.08 -1.71 -13.57
CA MET A 214 -7.46 -2.32 -14.73
C MET A 214 -6.12 -1.65 -15.01
N THR A 215 -5.19 -2.39 -15.60
CA THR A 215 -4.02 -1.78 -16.22
C THR A 215 -4.43 -1.12 -17.53
N ASN A 216 -3.73 -0.05 -17.93
CA ASN A 216 -4.05 0.66 -19.17
C ASN A 216 -3.99 -0.25 -20.40
N GLY A 217 -3.05 -1.20 -20.45
CA GLY A 217 -2.98 -2.18 -21.53
C GLY A 217 -4.22 -3.09 -21.58
N ARG A 218 -4.68 -3.60 -20.44
CA ARG A 218 -5.88 -4.45 -20.36
C ARG A 218 -7.15 -3.67 -20.71
N PHE A 219 -7.24 -2.42 -20.25
CA PHE A 219 -8.32 -1.51 -20.59
C PHE A 219 -8.39 -1.25 -22.10
N GLN A 220 -7.26 -0.89 -22.74
CA GLN A 220 -7.18 -0.69 -24.18
C GLN A 220 -7.54 -1.96 -24.97
N GLN A 221 -7.12 -3.14 -24.49
CA GLN A 221 -7.47 -4.41 -25.10
C GLN A 221 -8.99 -4.64 -25.07
N LYS A 222 -9.65 -4.45 -23.91
CA LYS A 222 -11.11 -4.60 -23.82
C LYS A 222 -11.84 -3.57 -24.69
N GLN A 223 -11.33 -2.34 -24.75
CA GLN A 223 -11.87 -1.33 -25.63
C GLN A 223 -11.77 -1.70 -27.12
N ALA A 224 -10.62 -2.23 -27.55
CA ALA A 224 -10.43 -2.70 -28.92
C ALA A 224 -11.34 -3.89 -29.24
N THR A 225 -11.50 -4.84 -28.31
CA THR A 225 -12.43 -5.97 -28.44
C THR A 225 -13.87 -5.49 -28.57
N LEU A 226 -14.30 -4.53 -27.73
CA LEU A 226 -15.62 -3.94 -27.78
C LEU A 226 -15.90 -3.31 -29.16
N LEU A 227 -14.99 -2.47 -29.66
CA LEU A 227 -15.11 -1.86 -30.99
C LEU A 227 -15.14 -2.90 -32.12
N LYS A 228 -14.37 -3.99 -31.99
CA LYS A 228 -14.37 -5.08 -32.97
C LYS A 228 -15.73 -5.77 -33.04
N ILE A 229 -16.29 -6.17 -31.89
CA ILE A 229 -17.61 -6.81 -31.82
C ILE A 229 -18.68 -5.91 -32.44
N ILE A 230 -18.67 -4.62 -32.10
CA ILE A 230 -19.63 -3.64 -32.60
C ILE A 230 -19.54 -3.47 -34.12
N LYS A 231 -18.31 -3.37 -34.66
CA LYS A 231 -18.07 -3.22 -36.11
C LYS A 231 -18.44 -4.48 -36.90
N GLU A 232 -18.21 -5.66 -36.35
CA GLU A 232 -18.46 -6.95 -37.02
C GLU A 232 -19.95 -7.29 -37.07
N ARG A 233 -20.69 -7.06 -35.99
CA ARG A 233 -22.11 -7.43 -35.92
C ARG A 233 -23.05 -6.38 -36.50
N GLY A 234 -22.67 -5.10 -36.49
CA GLY A 234 -23.52 -3.99 -36.94
C GLY A 234 -24.70 -3.69 -35.99
N PHE A 235 -25.25 -4.70 -35.32
CA PHE A 235 -26.31 -4.61 -34.31
C PHE A 235 -26.04 -5.57 -33.15
N ILE A 236 -26.19 -5.10 -31.91
CA ILE A 236 -26.06 -5.93 -30.70
C ILE A 236 -26.85 -5.35 -29.52
N TYR A 237 -27.39 -6.21 -28.65
CA TYR A 237 -27.96 -5.79 -27.37
C TYR A 237 -26.85 -5.57 -26.33
N LEU A 238 -27.00 -4.51 -25.51
CA LEU A 238 -26.06 -4.16 -24.45
C LEU A 238 -25.95 -5.27 -23.39
N ASP A 239 -27.02 -6.03 -23.17
CA ASP A 239 -27.03 -7.15 -22.23
C ASP A 239 -26.18 -8.33 -22.75
N ASP A 240 -26.33 -8.70 -24.02
CA ASP A 240 -25.48 -9.72 -24.67
C ASP A 240 -24.00 -9.31 -24.63
N LEU A 241 -23.73 -8.03 -24.89
CA LEU A 241 -22.39 -7.47 -24.86
C LEU A 241 -21.80 -7.47 -23.45
N SER A 242 -22.62 -7.24 -22.42
CA SER A 242 -22.21 -7.31 -21.02
C SER A 242 -21.81 -8.72 -20.60
N ILE A 243 -22.55 -9.72 -21.08
CA ILE A 243 -22.30 -11.15 -20.84
C ILE A 243 -21.02 -11.57 -21.57
N GLU A 244 -20.90 -11.23 -22.86
CA GLU A 244 -19.76 -11.59 -23.70
C GLU A 244 -18.44 -10.98 -23.17
N MET A 245 -18.48 -9.74 -22.68
CA MET A 245 -17.31 -9.04 -22.14
C MET A 245 -17.04 -9.33 -20.66
N ASN A 246 -17.98 -9.99 -19.96
CA ASN A 246 -18.00 -10.18 -18.51
C ASN A 246 -17.80 -8.85 -17.74
N VAL A 247 -18.58 -7.85 -18.13
CA VAL A 247 -18.52 -6.47 -17.66
C VAL A 247 -19.95 -5.97 -17.41
N PRO A 248 -20.23 -5.26 -16.31
CA PRO A 248 -21.56 -4.71 -16.07
C PRO A 248 -22.06 -3.82 -17.22
N ARG A 249 -23.34 -3.90 -17.57
CA ARG A 249 -23.98 -3.11 -18.64
C ARG A 249 -23.66 -1.61 -18.57
N GLN A 250 -23.68 -1.06 -17.36
CA GLN A 250 -23.43 0.36 -17.11
C GLN A 250 -21.97 0.72 -17.46
N LEU A 251 -20.99 -0.16 -17.18
CA LEU A 251 -19.60 0.05 -17.56
C LEU A 251 -19.40 -0.05 -19.09
N VAL A 252 -20.14 -0.94 -19.77
CA VAL A 252 -20.17 -0.98 -21.24
C VAL A 252 -20.70 0.35 -21.80
N THR A 253 -21.76 0.88 -21.19
CA THR A 253 -22.34 2.19 -21.54
C THR A 253 -21.32 3.32 -21.40
N ASP A 254 -20.61 3.37 -20.28
CA ASP A 254 -19.53 4.35 -20.04
C ASP A 254 -18.41 4.24 -21.10
N TRP A 255 -18.04 3.02 -21.49
CA TRP A 255 -17.04 2.81 -22.54
C TRP A 255 -17.53 3.26 -23.92
N ILE A 256 -18.81 3.07 -24.23
CA ILE A 256 -19.39 3.54 -25.48
C ILE A 256 -19.37 5.07 -25.52
N TYR A 257 -19.84 5.74 -24.46
CA TYR A 257 -19.75 7.21 -24.36
C TYR A 257 -18.31 7.70 -24.50
N HIS A 258 -17.36 7.02 -23.87
CA HIS A 258 -15.95 7.33 -24.03
C HIS A 258 -15.50 7.22 -25.51
N PHE A 259 -15.94 6.22 -26.27
CA PHE A 259 -15.60 6.15 -27.70
C PHE A 259 -16.20 7.27 -28.54
N VAL A 260 -17.40 7.72 -28.20
CA VAL A 260 -18.09 8.82 -28.90
C VAL A 260 -17.33 10.11 -28.69
N HIS A 261 -17.00 10.43 -27.44
CA HIS A 261 -16.18 11.61 -27.09
C HIS A 261 -14.80 11.59 -27.75
N HIS A 262 -14.20 10.40 -27.89
CA HIS A 262 -12.92 10.23 -28.59
C HIS A 262 -13.07 10.09 -30.10
N ARG A 263 -14.28 10.27 -30.66
CA ARG A 263 -14.57 10.21 -32.09
C ARG A 263 -14.19 8.88 -32.76
N LYS A 264 -14.12 7.80 -31.98
CA LYS A 264 -13.73 6.45 -32.46
C LYS A 264 -14.91 5.61 -32.92
N PHE A 265 -16.13 6.06 -32.66
CA PHE A 265 -17.36 5.32 -32.92
C PHE A 265 -18.46 6.25 -33.43
N SER A 266 -19.22 5.78 -34.42
CA SER A 266 -20.44 6.42 -34.91
C SER A 266 -21.55 5.39 -35.02
N GLY A 267 -22.76 5.78 -34.66
CA GLY A 267 -23.90 4.87 -34.60
C GLY A 267 -25.08 5.50 -33.90
N TYR A 268 -26.03 4.68 -33.48
CA TYR A 268 -27.10 5.12 -32.59
C TYR A 268 -27.41 4.04 -31.56
N ILE A 269 -27.88 4.48 -30.40
CA ILE A 269 -28.29 3.61 -29.29
C ILE A 269 -29.75 3.88 -28.99
N ASN A 270 -30.52 2.79 -28.88
CA ASN A 270 -31.82 2.83 -28.24
C ASN A 270 -31.66 2.36 -26.79
N TRP A 271 -31.70 3.28 -25.84
CA TRP A 271 -31.55 2.98 -24.41
C TRP A 271 -32.74 2.22 -23.83
N GLU A 272 -33.95 2.43 -24.37
CA GLU A 272 -35.17 1.74 -23.94
C GLU A 272 -35.08 0.26 -24.28
N ASN A 273 -34.67 -0.05 -25.50
CA ASN A 273 -34.51 -1.43 -25.97
C ASN A 273 -33.13 -2.02 -25.64
N GLY A 274 -32.22 -1.21 -25.08
CA GLY A 274 -30.84 -1.60 -24.79
C GLY A 274 -30.08 -2.06 -26.04
N SER A 275 -30.34 -1.49 -27.21
CA SER A 275 -29.75 -1.94 -28.46
C SER A 275 -28.83 -0.90 -29.08
N LEU A 276 -27.69 -1.37 -29.60
CA LEU A 276 -26.63 -0.57 -30.21
C LEU A 276 -26.51 -0.92 -31.69
N TYR A 277 -26.61 0.09 -32.54
CA TYR A 277 -26.43 -0.02 -33.97
C TYR A 277 -25.17 0.74 -34.42
N SER A 278 -24.27 0.03 -35.07
CA SER A 278 -23.09 0.58 -35.73
C SER A 278 -23.44 0.95 -37.17
N ILE A 279 -23.46 2.26 -37.47
CA ILE A 279 -23.63 2.78 -38.83
C ILE A 279 -22.44 3.69 -39.13
N ALA A 280 -21.91 3.59 -40.35
CA ALA A 280 -20.85 4.49 -40.81
C ALA A 280 -21.27 5.96 -40.64
N ALA A 281 -20.42 6.76 -40.00
CA ALA A 281 -20.66 8.18 -39.69
C ALA A 281 -21.17 8.99 -40.89
N GLN A 282 -20.59 8.72 -42.07
CA GLN A 282 -20.93 9.39 -43.32
C GLN A 282 -22.39 9.15 -43.75
N LYS A 283 -22.96 7.97 -43.48
CA LYS A 283 -24.36 7.66 -43.80
C LYS A 283 -25.35 8.36 -42.86
N LEU A 284 -24.93 8.69 -41.63
CA LEU A 284 -25.77 9.39 -40.66
C LEU A 284 -25.80 10.90 -40.90
N LYS A 285 -24.64 11.51 -41.18
CA LYS A 285 -24.54 12.97 -41.44
C LYS A 285 -25.26 13.39 -42.72
N GLY A 286 -25.23 12.56 -43.77
CA GLY A 286 -25.76 12.93 -45.10
C GLY A 286 -27.28 13.07 -45.19
N ASN A 287 -28.04 12.41 -44.30
CA ASN A 287 -29.49 12.31 -44.45
C ASN A 287 -30.31 13.23 -43.55
N GLY A 288 -29.72 13.81 -42.49
CA GLY A 288 -30.45 14.67 -41.54
C GLY A 288 -31.71 14.02 -40.92
N ARG A 289 -31.77 12.68 -40.93
CA ARG A 289 -32.94 11.87 -40.55
C ARG A 289 -32.53 10.76 -39.61
N CYS A 290 -33.43 10.40 -38.70
CA CYS A 290 -33.22 9.33 -37.75
C CYS A 290 -33.19 7.97 -38.45
N PRO A 291 -32.14 7.14 -38.30
CA PRO A 291 -32.08 5.82 -38.93
C PRO A 291 -33.09 4.81 -38.35
N ASN A 292 -33.69 5.11 -37.21
CA ASN A 292 -34.66 4.23 -36.53
C ASN A 292 -36.12 4.56 -36.90
N CYS A 293 -36.47 5.84 -37.10
CA CYS A 293 -37.86 6.26 -37.34
C CYS A 293 -38.03 7.29 -38.46
N ASP A 294 -36.99 7.59 -39.23
CA ASP A 294 -36.96 8.53 -40.36
C ASP A 294 -37.37 9.99 -40.07
N SER A 295 -37.54 10.37 -38.81
CA SER A 295 -37.86 11.74 -38.43
C SER A 295 -36.70 12.68 -38.72
N GLN A 296 -37.02 13.93 -39.08
CA GLN A 296 -36.01 14.97 -39.30
C GLN A 296 -35.28 15.31 -37.99
N LEU A 297 -33.95 15.47 -38.06
CA LEU A 297 -33.08 15.73 -36.93
C LEU A 297 -32.23 16.97 -37.17
N SER A 298 -32.09 17.81 -36.13
CA SER A 298 -31.05 18.83 -36.09
C SER A 298 -29.75 18.18 -35.58
N LEU A 299 -28.77 18.00 -36.45
CA LEU A 299 -27.49 17.36 -36.13
C LEU A 299 -26.50 18.38 -35.55
N GLU A 300 -26.86 19.00 -34.44
CA GLU A 300 -26.00 19.94 -33.72
C GLU A 300 -25.40 19.25 -32.48
N GLY A 301 -24.14 18.79 -32.58
CA GLY A 301 -23.38 18.21 -31.47
C GLY A 301 -22.87 16.78 -31.70
N GLU A 302 -22.16 16.22 -30.71
CA GLU A 302 -21.62 14.84 -30.75
C GLU A 302 -22.68 13.78 -30.40
N THR A 303 -23.74 14.20 -29.72
CA THR A 303 -24.80 13.33 -29.21
C THR A 303 -26.15 14.01 -29.40
N VAL A 304 -27.01 13.43 -30.24
CA VAL A 304 -28.30 14.00 -30.64
C VAL A 304 -29.42 13.03 -30.29
N ARG A 305 -30.36 13.44 -29.45
CA ARG A 305 -31.50 12.60 -29.07
C ARG A 305 -32.66 12.82 -30.03
N CYS A 306 -33.18 11.74 -30.60
CA CYS A 306 -34.35 11.79 -31.47
C CYS A 306 -35.62 12.13 -30.65
N PRO A 307 -36.42 13.13 -31.03
CA PRO A 307 -37.64 13.48 -30.31
C PRO A 307 -38.76 12.43 -30.49
N ALA A 308 -38.76 11.68 -31.60
CA ALA A 308 -39.84 10.76 -31.94
C ALA A 308 -39.68 9.37 -31.33
N CYS A 309 -38.47 8.81 -31.34
CA CYS A 309 -38.20 7.45 -30.84
C CYS A 309 -37.19 7.39 -29.69
N HIS A 310 -36.77 8.56 -29.17
CA HIS A 310 -35.84 8.72 -28.05
C HIS A 310 -34.46 8.08 -28.21
N SER A 311 -34.14 7.52 -29.39
CA SER A 311 -32.82 6.99 -29.72
C SER A 311 -31.77 8.09 -29.68
N GLU A 312 -30.62 7.79 -29.10
CA GLU A 312 -29.49 8.69 -29.03
C GLU A 312 -28.54 8.38 -30.19
N ILE A 313 -28.32 9.38 -31.05
CA ILE A 313 -27.44 9.29 -32.21
C ILE A 313 -26.07 9.81 -31.81
N LEU A 314 -25.08 8.97 -32.06
CA LEU A 314 -23.70 9.18 -31.66
C LEU A 314 -22.89 9.49 -32.91
N LEU A 315 -22.45 10.74 -33.03
CA LEU A 315 -21.66 11.21 -34.16
C LEU A 315 -20.18 11.23 -33.75
N GLY A 316 -19.45 10.20 -34.14
CA GLY A 316 -17.99 10.22 -34.09
C GLY A 316 -17.43 11.09 -35.21
N GLY A 317 -16.36 11.82 -34.91
CA GLY A 317 -15.62 12.58 -35.91
C GLY A 317 -14.88 11.67 -36.90
N ASP A 318 -14.74 12.18 -38.11
CA ASP A 318 -14.19 11.47 -39.27
C ASP A 318 -12.66 11.28 -39.18
#